data_AF-A0A7N9D804-F1
#
_entry.id   AF-A0A7N9D804-F1
#
_cell.length_a   1.000
_cell.length_b   1.000
_cell.length_c   1.000
_cell.angle_alpha   90.00
_cell.angle_beta   90.00
_cell.angle_gamma   90.00
#
_symmetry.space_group_name_H-M   'P 1'
#
loop_
_entity.id
_entity.type
_entity.pdbx_description
1 polymer ?
#
loop_
_entity_poly.entity_id
_entity_poly.type
_entity_poly.pdbx_seq_one_letter_code
_entity_poly.pdbx_strand_id
1 'polypeptide(L)'
;MVLVTGAAGQIAYSLLYSIGNGSVFGKDQPIILVLLDITPMMGVLDGVLMELQDCALPLLKDVIATDKEEVAFKDLDVAILVGSMPRREGMERKDLLKANVKIFKSQGAALDKYAKKSVKVIVVGNPANTNCLTASKSAPSIPKENFSCLTRLDHNRGSQRTCSESYSL
;
A
#
# COMPACT_ATOMS: atom_id res chain seq x y z
N MET A 1 -0.89 -13.72 -0.82
CA MET A 1 0.26 -12.82 -0.61
C MET A 1 -0.22 -11.39 -0.64
N VAL A 2 0.22 -10.56 0.31
CA VAL A 2 -0.22 -9.18 0.48
C VAL A 2 1.01 -8.27 0.43
N LEU A 3 1.07 -7.40 -0.58
CA LEU A 3 2.12 -6.39 -0.73
C LEU A 3 1.75 -5.09 -0.03
N VAL A 4 2.71 -4.48 0.66
CA VAL A 4 2.67 -3.08 1.12
C VAL A 4 3.90 -2.35 0.60
N THR A 5 3.71 -1.26 -0.16
CA THR A 5 4.83 -0.40 -0.62
C THR A 5 5.05 0.78 0.32
N GLY A 6 6.25 1.34 0.40
CA GLY A 6 6.58 2.34 1.41
C GLY A 6 6.46 1.76 2.82
N ALA A 7 6.84 0.49 2.97
CA ALA A 7 6.59 -0.33 4.15
C ALA A 7 7.34 0.14 5.40
N ALA A 8 8.44 0.89 5.24
CA ALA A 8 9.15 1.55 6.34
C ALA A 8 8.50 2.87 6.77
N GLY A 9 7.42 3.30 6.11
CA GLY A 9 6.69 4.52 6.43
C GLY A 9 5.71 4.37 7.59
N GLN A 10 5.36 5.48 8.23
CA GLN A 10 4.47 5.53 9.41
C GLN A 10 3.08 4.90 9.19
N ILE A 11 2.48 5.15 8.01
CA ILE A 11 1.17 4.57 7.66
C ILE A 11 1.29 3.04 7.59
N ALA A 12 2.35 2.54 6.94
CA ALA A 12 2.57 1.11 6.82
C ALA A 12 2.85 0.47 8.19
N TYR A 13 3.67 1.10 9.02
CA TYR A 13 3.97 0.62 10.37
C TYR A 13 2.70 0.32 11.19
N SER A 14 1.70 1.21 11.15
CA SER A 14 0.41 0.99 11.83
C SER A 14 -0.45 -0.09 11.17
N LEU A 15 -0.36 -0.21 9.85
CA LEU A 15 -1.15 -1.13 9.05
C LEU A 15 -0.66 -2.58 9.15
N LEU A 16 0.66 -2.80 9.16
CA LEU A 16 1.27 -4.13 9.05
C LEU A 16 0.86 -5.05 10.19
N TYR A 17 0.85 -4.56 11.43
CA TYR A 17 0.37 -5.33 12.58
C TYR A 17 -1.12 -5.70 12.44
N SER A 18 -1.95 -4.76 11.96
CA SER A 18 -3.39 -4.98 11.76
C SER A 18 -3.67 -6.04 10.68
N ILE A 19 -2.82 -6.11 9.65
CA ILE A 19 -2.86 -7.17 8.66
C ILE A 19 -2.42 -8.50 9.29
N GLY A 20 -1.25 -8.52 9.94
CA GLY A 20 -0.66 -9.71 10.56
C GLY A 20 -1.52 -10.36 11.65
N ASN A 21 -2.26 -9.57 12.42
CA ASN A 21 -3.13 -10.07 13.49
C ASN A 21 -4.51 -10.53 13.00
N GLY A 22 -4.80 -10.46 11.68
CA GLY A 22 -6.06 -10.91 11.07
C GLY A 22 -7.21 -9.90 11.12
N SER A 23 -6.99 -8.64 11.51
CA SER A 23 -8.07 -7.63 11.51
C SER A 23 -8.54 -7.23 10.11
N VAL A 24 -7.70 -7.42 9.09
CA VAL A 24 -8.02 -7.06 7.70
C VAL A 24 -8.63 -8.22 6.92
N PHE A 25 -8.08 -9.42 7.04
CA PHE A 25 -8.47 -10.58 6.23
C PHE A 25 -9.22 -11.67 6.99
N GLY A 26 -9.47 -11.47 8.29
CA GLY A 26 -10.11 -12.45 9.16
C GLY A 26 -9.11 -13.24 10.02
N LYS A 27 -9.62 -13.83 11.09
CA LYS A 27 -8.81 -14.53 12.11
C LYS A 27 -8.37 -15.94 11.71
N ASP A 28 -8.86 -16.44 10.58
CA ASP A 28 -8.60 -17.80 10.09
C ASP A 28 -7.84 -17.81 8.75
N GLN A 29 -7.36 -16.64 8.29
CA GLN A 29 -6.68 -16.50 7.00
C GLN A 29 -5.17 -16.33 7.20
N PRO A 30 -4.35 -17.37 6.96
CA PRO A 30 -2.90 -17.22 6.88
C PRO A 30 -2.48 -16.25 5.78
N ILE A 31 -1.45 -15.47 6.05
CA ILE A 31 -0.92 -14.48 5.12
C ILE A 31 0.61 -14.56 5.00
N ILE A 32 1.10 -14.13 3.84
CA ILE A 32 2.50 -13.81 3.59
C ILE A 32 2.53 -12.32 3.29
N LEU A 33 3.30 -11.57 4.08
CA LEU A 33 3.51 -10.14 3.87
C LEU A 33 4.70 -9.92 2.96
N VAL A 34 4.54 -9.05 1.98
CA VAL A 34 5.62 -8.59 1.11
C VAL A 34 5.76 -7.10 1.33
N LEU A 35 6.96 -6.67 1.69
CA LEU A 35 7.28 -5.31 2.07
C LEU A 35 8.24 -4.74 1.02
N LEU A 36 7.81 -3.70 0.33
CA LEU A 36 8.62 -2.99 -0.65
C LEU A 36 8.93 -1.58 -0.14
N ASP A 37 10.20 -1.22 -0.15
CA ASP A 37 10.63 0.17 0.04
C ASP A 37 11.76 0.54 -0.92
N ILE A 38 12.20 1.79 -0.90
CA ILE A 38 13.35 2.25 -1.68
C ILE A 38 14.65 1.82 -1.01
N THR A 39 15.72 1.61 -1.78
CA THR A 39 17.04 1.19 -1.28
C THR A 39 17.54 1.99 -0.05
N PRO A 40 17.39 3.33 0.00
CA PRO A 40 17.80 4.10 1.19
C PRO A 40 17.04 3.78 2.48
N MET A 41 15.84 3.20 2.38
CA MET A 41 14.98 2.85 3.52
C MET A 41 15.17 1.40 3.98
N MET A 42 15.99 0.59 3.30
CA MET A 42 16.15 -0.82 3.62
C MET A 42 16.60 -1.08 5.06
N GLY A 43 17.48 -0.25 5.62
CA GLY A 43 17.88 -0.38 7.03
C GLY A 43 16.71 -0.17 8.01
N VAL A 44 15.75 0.70 7.69
CA VAL A 44 14.53 0.87 8.50
C VAL A 44 13.58 -0.29 8.26
N LEU A 45 13.48 -0.76 7.01
CA LEU A 45 12.63 -1.89 6.64
C LEU A 45 13.06 -3.18 7.34
N ASP A 46 14.36 -3.41 7.50
CA ASP A 46 14.92 -4.54 8.26
C ASP A 46 14.50 -4.48 9.73
N GLY A 47 14.44 -3.28 10.33
CA GLY A 47 13.90 -3.10 11.68
C GLY A 47 12.41 -3.47 11.77
N VAL A 48 11.61 -3.04 10.80
CA VAL A 48 10.17 -3.39 10.72
C VAL A 48 9.99 -4.91 10.56
N LEU A 49 10.85 -5.57 9.78
CA LEU A 49 10.85 -7.02 9.63
C LEU A 49 11.11 -7.72 10.96
N MET A 50 12.13 -7.28 11.71
CA MET A 50 12.46 -7.83 13.03
C MET A 50 11.28 -7.70 14.00
N GLU A 51 10.65 -6.52 14.07
CA GLU A 51 9.50 -6.31 14.94
C GLU A 51 8.31 -7.21 14.58
N LEU A 52 8.04 -7.42 13.29
CA LEU A 52 6.97 -8.33 12.84
C LEU A 52 7.25 -9.79 13.22
N GLN A 53 8.52 -10.22 13.18
CA GLN A 53 8.94 -11.55 13.59
C GLN A 53 8.81 -11.72 15.11
N ASP A 54 9.20 -10.71 15.89
CA ASP A 54 9.10 -10.70 17.35
C ASP A 54 7.66 -10.72 17.87
N CYS A 55 6.70 -10.20 17.09
CA CYS A 55 5.28 -10.26 17.43
C CYS A 55 4.70 -11.68 17.42
N ALA A 56 5.40 -12.68 16.88
CA ALA A 56 4.99 -14.09 16.82
C ALA A 56 3.53 -14.31 16.35
N LEU A 57 3.11 -13.56 15.32
CA LEU A 57 1.72 -13.55 14.86
C LEU A 57 1.37 -14.89 14.17
N PRO A 58 0.38 -15.67 14.66
CA PRO A 58 0.13 -17.04 14.19
C PRO A 58 -0.34 -17.12 12.72
N LEU A 59 -0.95 -16.04 12.22
CA LEU A 59 -1.43 -15.93 10.84
C LEU A 59 -0.32 -15.49 9.87
N LEU A 60 0.76 -14.89 10.37
CA LEU A 60 1.86 -14.41 9.54
C LEU A 60 2.82 -15.57 9.28
N LYS A 61 2.72 -16.16 8.08
CA LYS A 61 3.51 -17.34 7.71
C LYS A 61 4.90 -17.01 7.23
N ASP A 62 5.04 -15.84 6.60
CA ASP A 62 6.32 -15.34 6.11
C ASP A 62 6.26 -13.84 5.89
N VAL A 63 7.42 -13.18 5.90
CA VAL A 63 7.60 -11.76 5.62
C VAL A 63 8.80 -11.58 4.69
N ILE A 64 8.54 -11.03 3.51
CA ILE A 64 9.56 -10.79 2.47
C ILE A 64 9.81 -9.28 2.39
N ALA A 65 10.98 -8.82 2.82
CA ALA A 65 11.41 -7.43 2.64
C ALA A 65 12.36 -7.29 1.44
N THR A 66 12.15 -6.29 0.59
CA THR A 66 12.93 -6.08 -0.64
C THR A 66 12.84 -4.64 -1.13
N ASP A 67 13.81 -4.20 -1.92
CA ASP A 67 13.76 -2.97 -2.73
C ASP A 67 13.51 -3.24 -4.23
N LYS A 68 13.26 -4.50 -4.60
CA LYS A 68 13.10 -4.95 -5.99
C LYS A 68 11.65 -5.22 -6.35
N GLU A 69 11.15 -4.55 -7.38
CA GLU A 69 9.76 -4.70 -7.85
C GLU A 69 9.47 -6.12 -8.34
N GLU A 70 10.42 -6.78 -9.01
CA GLU A 70 10.23 -8.16 -9.52
C GLU A 70 10.05 -9.20 -8.42
N VAL A 71 10.60 -8.94 -7.22
CA VAL A 71 10.39 -9.78 -6.04
C VAL A 71 9.07 -9.39 -5.38
N ALA A 72 8.86 -8.08 -5.17
CA ALA A 72 7.73 -7.56 -4.43
C ALA A 72 6.37 -7.84 -5.09
N PHE A 73 6.31 -7.79 -6.42
CA PHE A 73 5.05 -7.87 -7.17
C PHE A 73 4.68 -9.29 -7.63
N LYS A 74 5.48 -10.29 -7.26
CA LYS A 74 5.28 -11.68 -7.70
C LYS A 74 4.08 -12.34 -7.01
N ASP A 75 3.20 -12.94 -7.81
CA ASP A 75 2.10 -13.83 -7.39
C ASP A 75 1.17 -13.24 -6.30
N LEU A 76 0.99 -11.91 -6.30
CA LEU A 76 0.19 -11.20 -5.32
C LEU A 76 -1.32 -11.43 -5.45
N ASP A 77 -2.01 -11.47 -4.31
CA ASP A 77 -3.47 -11.46 -4.21
C ASP A 77 -3.99 -10.05 -3.89
N VAL A 78 -3.24 -9.29 -3.09
CA VAL A 78 -3.55 -7.91 -2.71
C VAL A 78 -2.30 -7.05 -2.77
N ALA A 79 -2.44 -5.82 -3.28
CA ALA A 79 -1.39 -4.81 -3.28
C ALA A 79 -1.89 -3.49 -2.68
N ILE A 80 -1.24 -3.05 -1.61
CA ILE A 80 -1.51 -1.80 -0.90
C ILE A 80 -0.39 -0.82 -1.22
N LEU A 81 -0.66 0.12 -2.14
CA LEU A 81 0.34 1.07 -2.63
C LEU A 81 0.34 2.32 -1.75
N VAL A 82 1.13 2.31 -0.68
CA VAL A 82 1.24 3.42 0.29
C VAL A 82 2.36 4.38 -0.10
N GLY A 83 3.48 3.85 -0.58
CA GLY A 83 4.64 4.65 -0.97
C GLY A 83 4.33 5.61 -2.12
N SER A 84 4.48 6.91 -1.86
CA SER A 84 4.45 7.97 -2.87
C SER A 84 5.50 9.02 -2.55
N MET A 85 5.84 9.85 -3.54
CA MET A 85 6.80 10.94 -3.32
C MET A 85 6.18 11.97 -2.36
N PRO A 86 6.78 12.22 -1.18
CA PRO A 86 6.30 13.29 -0.32
C PRO A 86 6.59 14.65 -0.95
N ARG A 87 5.71 15.62 -0.74
CA ARG A 87 5.94 16.99 -1.17
C ARG A 87 7.14 17.57 -0.42
N ARG A 88 8.13 18.06 -1.17
CA ARG A 88 9.30 18.76 -0.62
C ARG A 88 9.14 20.26 -0.74
N GLU A 89 9.83 21.00 0.12
CA GLU A 89 9.91 22.45 0.02
C GLU A 89 10.47 22.87 -1.35
N GLY A 90 9.90 23.93 -1.95
CA GLY A 90 10.24 24.39 -3.30
C GLY A 90 9.70 23.53 -4.45
N MET A 91 9.09 22.37 -4.18
CA MET A 91 8.51 21.53 -5.24
C MET A 91 7.15 22.06 -5.71
N GLU A 92 7.06 22.35 -7.01
CA GLU A 92 5.78 22.66 -7.63
C GLU A 92 4.87 21.43 -7.75
N ARG A 93 3.56 21.65 -7.83
CA ARG A 93 2.57 20.57 -8.00
C ARG A 93 2.86 19.71 -9.24
N LYS A 94 3.35 20.32 -10.33
CA LYS A 94 3.68 19.62 -11.58
C LYS A 94 4.81 18.62 -11.39
N ASP A 95 5.81 18.94 -10.57
CA ASP A 95 6.99 18.10 -10.35
C ASP A 95 6.64 16.93 -9.43
N LEU A 96 5.83 17.20 -8.40
CA LEU A 96 5.25 16.16 -7.55
C LEU A 96 4.43 15.15 -8.36
N LEU A 97 3.59 15.63 -9.28
CA LEU A 97 2.80 14.76 -10.16
C LEU A 97 3.71 13.96 -11.10
N LYS A 98 4.71 14.58 -11.73
CA LYS A 98 5.67 13.87 -12.60
C LYS A 98 6.43 12.77 -11.86
N ALA A 99 6.87 13.03 -10.62
CA ALA A 99 7.55 12.05 -9.81
C ALA A 99 6.65 10.85 -9.48
N ASN A 100 5.42 11.13 -9.02
CA ASN A 100 4.47 10.07 -8.71
C ASN A 100 4.03 9.29 -9.95
N VAL A 101 3.83 9.94 -11.10
CA VAL A 101 3.50 9.25 -12.36
C VAL A 101 4.57 8.22 -12.72
N LYS A 102 5.87 8.52 -12.53
CA LYS A 102 6.94 7.55 -12.76
C LYS A 102 6.84 6.35 -11.82
N ILE A 103 6.63 6.59 -10.53
CA ILE A 103 6.50 5.53 -9.50
C ILE A 103 5.32 4.61 -9.84
N PHE A 104 4.13 5.17 -10.01
CA PHE A 104 2.91 4.38 -10.24
C PHE A 104 2.84 3.75 -11.63
N LYS A 105 3.57 4.29 -12.62
CA LYS A 105 3.76 3.62 -13.90
C LYS A 105 4.65 2.38 -13.77
N SER A 106 5.75 2.47 -13.00
CA SER A 106 6.63 1.32 -12.72
C SER A 106 5.88 0.23 -11.95
N GLN A 107 5.24 0.59 -10.83
CA GLN A 107 4.47 -0.34 -10.02
C GLN A 107 3.28 -0.95 -10.79
N GLY A 108 2.60 -0.16 -11.62
CA GLY A 108 1.55 -0.67 -12.50
C GLY A 108 2.09 -1.70 -13.51
N ALA A 109 3.23 -1.43 -14.14
CA ALA A 109 3.87 -2.39 -15.04
C ALA A 109 4.36 -3.65 -14.31
N ALA A 110 4.84 -3.51 -13.06
CA ALA A 110 5.24 -4.63 -12.22
C ALA A 110 4.04 -5.50 -11.81
N LEU A 111 2.91 -4.89 -11.43
CA LEU A 111 1.64 -5.59 -11.21
C LEU A 111 1.22 -6.36 -12.46
N ASP A 112 1.22 -5.69 -13.62
CA ASP A 112 0.85 -6.30 -14.89
C ASP A 112 1.74 -7.50 -15.21
N LYS A 113 3.03 -7.41 -14.95
CA LYS A 113 3.99 -8.44 -15.34
C LYS A 113 4.03 -9.63 -14.37
N TYR A 114 3.98 -9.39 -13.06
CA TYR A 114 4.34 -10.39 -12.05
C TYR A 114 3.19 -10.81 -11.13
N ALA A 115 2.15 -9.99 -11.00
CA ALA A 115 1.04 -10.30 -10.09
C ALA A 115 -0.02 -11.19 -10.76
N LYS A 116 -0.87 -11.80 -9.93
CA LYS A 116 -2.07 -12.49 -10.43
C LYS A 116 -2.99 -11.47 -11.10
N LYS A 117 -3.65 -11.85 -12.20
CA LYS A 117 -4.61 -10.95 -12.88
C LYS A 117 -5.84 -10.63 -12.03
N SER A 118 -6.12 -11.47 -11.04
CA SER A 118 -7.16 -11.27 -10.03
C SER A 118 -6.74 -10.36 -8.87
N VAL A 119 -5.49 -9.87 -8.82
CA VAL A 119 -4.97 -9.05 -7.71
C VAL A 119 -5.88 -7.86 -7.44
N LYS A 120 -6.15 -7.58 -6.16
CA LYS A 120 -6.87 -6.39 -5.71
C LYS A 120 -5.89 -5.31 -5.28
N VAL A 121 -6.02 -4.12 -5.86
CA VAL A 121 -5.09 -3.01 -5.68
C VAL A 121 -5.79 -1.86 -4.98
N ILE A 122 -5.20 -1.36 -3.89
CA ILE A 122 -5.63 -0.15 -3.21
C ILE A 122 -4.49 0.86 -3.15
N VAL A 123 -4.73 2.05 -3.68
CA VAL A 123 -3.78 3.16 -3.66
C VAL A 123 -4.08 4.09 -2.51
N VAL A 124 -3.10 4.27 -1.63
CA VAL A 124 -3.16 5.16 -0.46
C VAL A 124 -2.28 6.38 -0.68
N GLY A 125 -1.14 6.21 -1.36
CA GLY A 125 -0.17 7.27 -1.62
C GLY A 125 -0.78 8.43 -2.42
N ASN A 126 -0.69 9.65 -1.88
CA ASN A 126 -1.29 10.83 -2.49
C ASN A 126 -0.48 11.37 -3.69
N PRO A 127 -1.14 11.94 -4.71
CA PRO A 127 -2.60 12.07 -4.88
C PRO A 127 -3.27 10.75 -5.31
N ALA A 128 -4.09 10.16 -4.42
CA ALA A 128 -4.49 8.76 -4.51
C ALA A 128 -5.25 8.41 -5.81
N ASN A 129 -6.22 9.24 -6.22
CA ASN A 129 -7.02 8.99 -7.42
C ASN A 129 -6.19 9.03 -8.71
N THR A 130 -5.30 10.02 -8.85
CA THR A 130 -4.44 10.17 -10.05
C THR A 130 -3.39 9.07 -10.12
N ASN A 131 -2.83 8.70 -8.96
CA ASN A 131 -1.88 7.60 -8.84
C ASN A 131 -2.54 6.26 -9.19
N CYS A 132 -3.75 6.01 -8.68
CA CYS A 132 -4.56 4.84 -9.02
C CYS A 132 -4.86 4.75 -10.53
N LEU A 133 -5.27 5.86 -11.14
CA LEU A 133 -5.51 5.91 -12.58
C LEU A 133 -4.23 5.60 -13.38
N THR A 134 -3.08 6.08 -12.92
CA THR A 134 -1.78 5.84 -13.57
C THR A 134 -1.37 4.38 -13.48
N ALA A 135 -1.50 3.77 -12.30
CA ALA A 135 -1.22 2.36 -12.09
C ALA A 135 -2.13 1.47 -12.96
N SER A 136 -3.44 1.71 -12.93
CA SER A 136 -4.43 0.96 -13.72
C SER A 136 -4.16 1.06 -15.23
N LYS A 137 -3.82 2.26 -15.74
CA LYS A 137 -3.45 2.44 -17.16
C LYS A 137 -2.16 1.71 -17.55
N SER A 138 -1.26 1.49 -16.60
CA SER A 138 0.01 0.80 -16.81
C SER A 138 -0.11 -0.71 -16.63
N ALA A 139 -1.29 -1.21 -16.25
CA ALA A 139 -1.59 -2.62 -16.04
C ALA A 139 -2.82 -3.09 -16.85
N PRO A 140 -2.73 -3.09 -18.20
CA PRO A 140 -3.87 -3.35 -19.07
C PRO A 140 -4.44 -4.77 -18.95
N SER A 141 -3.67 -5.74 -18.45
CA SER A 141 -4.12 -7.13 -18.31
C SER A 141 -4.92 -7.40 -17.03
N ILE A 142 -4.98 -6.42 -16.11
CA ILE A 142 -5.71 -6.51 -14.85
C ILE A 142 -7.04 -5.74 -14.99
N PRO A 143 -8.19 -6.32 -14.59
CA PRO A 143 -9.48 -5.64 -14.66
C PRO A 143 -9.46 -4.30 -13.90
N LYS A 144 -10.02 -3.25 -14.49
CA LYS A 144 -9.95 -1.89 -13.93
C LYS A 144 -10.68 -1.77 -12.60
N GLU A 145 -11.73 -2.56 -12.40
CA GLU A 145 -12.50 -2.68 -11.16
C GLU A 145 -11.68 -3.23 -9.99
N ASN A 146 -10.51 -3.82 -10.24
CA ASN A 146 -9.59 -4.26 -9.19
C ASN A 146 -8.74 -3.11 -8.63
N PHE A 147 -8.72 -1.94 -9.27
CA PHE A 147 -7.98 -0.78 -8.82
C PHE A 147 -8.89 0.19 -8.06
N SER A 148 -8.55 0.44 -6.81
CA SER A 148 -9.27 1.36 -5.93
C SER A 148 -8.32 2.39 -5.31
N CYS A 149 -8.84 3.53 -4.89
CA CYS A 149 -8.10 4.55 -4.15
C CYS A 149 -8.76 4.83 -2.81
N LEU A 150 -7.98 5.07 -1.77
CA LEU A 150 -8.48 5.22 -0.41
C LEU A 150 -9.13 6.60 -0.20
N THR A 151 -10.46 6.63 -0.13
CA THR A 151 -11.25 7.78 0.35
C THR A 151 -11.93 7.49 1.69
N ARG A 152 -11.71 6.30 2.26
CA ARG A 152 -12.37 5.83 3.49
C ARG A 152 -11.99 6.67 4.72
N LEU A 153 -10.80 7.25 4.75
CA LEU A 153 -10.40 8.17 5.83
C LEU A 153 -11.29 9.42 5.86
N ASP A 154 -11.53 10.02 4.69
CA ASP A 154 -12.40 11.20 4.58
C ASP A 154 -13.85 10.84 4.89
N HIS A 155 -14.32 9.66 4.47
CA HIS A 155 -15.64 9.14 4.86
C HIS A 155 -15.79 9.03 6.38
N ASN A 156 -14.83 8.38 7.06
CA ASN A 156 -14.87 8.22 8.52
C ASN A 156 -14.86 9.59 9.24
N ARG A 157 -14.07 10.55 8.75
CA ARG A 157 -14.05 11.93 9.27
C ARG A 157 -15.38 12.65 9.06
N GLY A 158 -16.01 12.46 7.90
CA GLY A 158 -17.35 12.98 7.61
C GLY A 158 -18.39 12.46 8.60
N SER A 159 -18.43 11.14 8.81
CA SER A 159 -19.36 10.50 9.75
C SER A 159 -19.16 10.94 11.20
N GLN A 160 -17.90 11.13 11.62
CA GLN A 160 -17.60 11.64 12.97
C GLN A 160 -18.14 13.06 13.16
N ARG A 161 -17.93 13.95 12.19
CA ARG A 161 -18.42 15.34 12.24
C ARG A 161 -19.95 15.40 12.34
N THR A 162 -20.66 14.65 11.52
CA THR A 162 -22.13 14.59 11.57
C THR A 162 -22.66 14.03 12.88
N CYS A 163 -21.95 13.04 13.47
CA CYS A 163 -22.32 12.48 14.75
C CYS A 163 -22.13 13.52 15.88
N SER A 164 -21.00 14.23 15.93
CA SER A 164 -20.75 15.25 16.96
C SER A 164 -21.70 16.44 16.90
N GLU A 165 -22.12 16.86 15.70
CA GLU A 165 -23.09 17.95 15.52
C GLU A 165 -24.49 17.56 16.00
N SER A 166 -24.85 16.27 15.90
CA SER A 166 -26.15 15.75 16.36
C SER A 166 -26.30 15.71 17.89
N TYR A 167 -25.19 15.76 18.64
CA TYR A 167 -25.17 15.84 20.11
C TYR A 167 -25.05 17.27 20.65
N SER A 168 -24.97 18.26 19.76
CA SER A 168 -24.85 19.70 20.10
C SER A 168 -26.17 20.47 19.92
N LEU A 169 -27.27 19.74 19.67
CA LEU A 169 -28.66 20.23 19.55
C LEU A 169 -29.51 19.58 20.64
#